data_AF-A0A3D2L0K2-F1
#
_entry.id   AF-A0A3D2L0K2-F1
#
_cell.length_a   1.000
_cell.length_b   1.000
_cell.length_c   1.000
_cell.angle_alpha   90.00
_cell.angle_beta   90.00
_cell.angle_gamma   90.00
#
_symmetry.space_group_name_H-M   'P 1'
#
loop_
_entity.id
_entity.type
_entity.pdbx_description
1 polymer ?
#
loop_
_entity_poly.entity_id
_entity_poly.type
_entity_poly.pdbx_seq_one_letter_code
_entity_poly.pdbx_strand_id
1 'polypeptide(L)' 'MSDDLTRNQTFDTPEGYSILPWHRGFGRQIGPLFEKRDETGLTRAFRVEEYHTNGMMNAHGGMMMTFADMA' A
#
# COMPACT_ATOMS: atom_id res chain seq x y z
N MET A 1 -23.47 5.10 10.19
CA MET A 1 -22.35 4.23 9.78
C MET A 1 -21.12 4.79 10.45
N SER A 2 -20.65 4.13 11.50
CA SER A 2 -19.59 4.64 12.37
C SER A 2 -18.27 4.63 11.61
N ASP A 3 -17.63 5.79 11.59
CA ASP A 3 -16.29 6.04 11.06
C ASP A 3 -15.28 5.40 12.01
N ASP A 4 -15.15 4.07 11.96
CA ASP A 4 -14.20 3.31 12.78
C ASP A 4 -12.77 3.53 12.24
N LEU A 5 -12.28 4.76 12.46
CA LEU A 5 -10.92 5.25 12.31
C LEU A 5 -9.99 4.60 13.34
N THR A 6 -9.92 3.28 13.42
CA THR A 6 -8.95 2.61 14.29
C THR A 6 -8.55 1.26 13.72
N ARG A 7 -7.63 1.30 12.77
CA ARG A 7 -6.43 0.47 12.84
C ARG A 7 -5.35 1.31 12.18
N ASN A 8 -4.52 1.94 13.01
CA ASN A 8 -3.09 1.83 12.78
C ASN A 8 -2.85 0.36 12.45
N GLN A 9 -2.91 -0.02 11.18
CA GLN A 9 -2.27 -1.23 10.76
C GLN A 9 -0.80 -0.87 10.96
N THR A 10 -0.31 -1.20 12.15
CA THR A 10 1.10 -1.27 12.49
C THR A 10 1.66 -2.39 11.64
N PHE A 11 1.66 -2.20 10.32
CA PHE A 11 2.45 -3.02 9.44
C PHE A 11 3.88 -2.82 9.90
N ASP A 12 4.59 -3.91 10.16
CA ASP A 12 6.04 -3.89 10.33
C ASP A 12 6.62 -3.19 9.11
N THR A 13 6.79 -1.89 9.25
CA THR A 13 7.18 -1.01 8.17
C THR A 13 8.65 -1.34 7.95
N PRO A 14 9.03 -1.81 6.75
CA PRO A 14 10.42 -2.18 6.51
C PRO A 14 11.34 -1.00 6.80
N GLU A 15 12.56 -1.28 7.25
CA GLU A 15 13.52 -0.24 7.58
C GLU A 15 13.73 0.74 6.42
N GLY A 16 13.71 2.04 6.73
CA GLY A 16 13.85 3.11 5.75
C GLY A 16 12.59 3.43 4.93
N TYR A 17 11.49 2.72 5.16
CA TYR A 17 10.19 3.06 4.57
C TYR A 17 9.31 3.86 5.52
N SER A 18 8.45 4.71 4.95
CA SER A 18 7.37 5.40 5.64
C SER A 18 6.04 5.09 4.97
N ILE A 19 4.95 5.05 5.73
CA ILE A 19 3.60 4.80 5.20
C ILE A 19 3.12 6.05 4.47
N LEU A 20 2.50 5.86 3.29
CA LEU A 20 1.78 6.91 2.59
C LEU A 20 0.39 7.13 3.23
N PRO A 21 0.13 8.28 3.88
CA PRO A 21 -1.09 8.50 4.66
C PRO A 21 -2.25 8.93 3.77
N TRP A 22 -2.78 8.01 2.97
CA TRP A 22 -3.94 8.29 2.13
C TRP A 22 -5.24 8.10 2.89
N HIS A 23 -5.93 9.20 3.15
CA HIS A 23 -7.17 9.20 3.92
C HIS A 23 -8.44 9.10 3.05
N ARG A 24 -8.32 9.28 1.73
CA ARG A 24 -9.43 9.31 0.77
C ARG A 24 -9.01 8.83 -0.63
N GLY A 25 -10.00 8.59 -1.49
CA GLY A 25 -9.80 8.22 -2.88
C GLY A 25 -9.29 6.78 -3.05
N PHE A 26 -8.95 6.45 -4.30
CA PHE A 26 -8.55 5.09 -4.67
C PHE A 26 -7.29 4.62 -3.95
N GLY A 27 -6.35 5.52 -3.68
CA GLY A 27 -5.13 5.22 -2.91
C GLY A 27 -5.42 4.57 -1.55
N ARG A 28 -6.43 5.06 -0.81
CA ARG A 28 -6.83 4.45 0.47
C ARG A 28 -7.33 3.00 0.31
N GLN A 29 -7.95 2.68 -0.82
CA GLN A 29 -8.56 1.37 -1.06
C GLN A 29 -7.51 0.28 -1.37
N ILE A 30 -6.37 0.68 -1.92
CA ILE A 30 -5.26 -0.20 -2.33
C ILE A 30 -4.05 -0.10 -1.38
N GLY A 31 -4.15 0.68 -0.32
CA GLY A 31 -3.13 0.74 0.73
C GLY A 31 -3.10 -0.56 1.54
N PRO A 32 -2.08 -0.81 2.36
CA PRO A 32 -0.98 0.11 2.69
C PRO A 32 0.04 0.26 1.58
N LEU A 33 0.36 1.51 1.28
CA LEU A 33 1.53 1.82 0.45
C LEU A 33 2.61 2.47 1.32
N PHE A 34 3.85 2.26 0.90
CA PHE A 34 5.05 2.74 1.56
C PHE A 34 5.92 3.50 0.57
N GLU A 35 6.72 4.42 1.10
CA GLU A 35 7.75 5.14 0.36
C GLU A 35 9.09 5.12 1.06
N LYS A 36 10.16 5.01 0.29
CA LYS A 36 11.54 5.22 0.74
C LYS A 36 12.19 6.24 -0.17
N ARG A 37 12.80 7.26 0.43
CA ARG A 37 13.57 8.29 -0.27
C ARG A 37 15.02 8.18 0.16
N ASP A 38 15.92 7.97 -0.79
CA ASP A 38 17.35 7.93 -0.56
C ASP A 38 18.11 8.59 -1.72
N GLU A 39 19.43 8.50 -1.72
CA GLU A 39 20.31 9.09 -2.74
C GLU A 39 20.03 8.56 -4.16
N THR A 40 19.42 7.37 -4.28
CA THR A 40 19.09 6.75 -5.57
C THR A 40 17.71 7.15 -6.10
N GLY A 41 16.89 7.81 -5.26
CA GLY A 41 15.61 8.37 -5.64
C GLY A 41 14.45 7.92 -4.75
N LEU A 42 13.27 7.81 -5.36
CA LEU A 42 12.02 7.43 -4.71
C LEU A 42 11.71 5.96 -5.02
N THR A 43 11.60 5.14 -3.99
CA THR A 43 11.11 3.76 -4.10
C THR A 43 9.73 3.67 -3.46
N ARG A 44 8.76 3.12 -4.20
CA ARG A 44 7.45 2.74 -3.64
C ARG A 44 7.46 1.27 -3.25
N ALA A 45 6.71 0.91 -2.21
CA ALA A 45 6.40 -0.48 -1.90
C ALA A 45 4.94 -0.61 -1.42
N PHE A 46 4.43 -1.83 -1.42
CA PHE A 46 3.16 -2.18 -0.76
C PHE A 46 3.26 -3.59 -0.20
N ARG A 47 2.47 -3.89 0.84
CA ARG A 47 2.35 -5.26 1.34
C ARG A 47 1.16 -5.92 0.66
N VAL A 48 1.38 -7.09 0.05
CA VAL A 48 0.29 -7.89 -0.50
C VAL A 48 -0.54 -8.39 0.67
N GLU A 49 -1.82 -8.03 0.67
CA GLU A 49 -2.81 -8.41 1.65
C GLU A 49 -3.93 -9.18 0.92
N GLU A 50 -4.82 -9.84 1.64
CA GLU A 50 -5.86 -10.68 1.04
C GLU A 50 -6.67 -9.96 -0.04
N TYR A 51 -7.05 -8.70 0.18
CA TYR A 51 -7.80 -7.87 -0.78
C TYR A 51 -6.97 -7.39 -1.99
N HIS A 52 -5.65 -7.62 -1.99
CA HIS A 52 -4.78 -7.43 -3.14
C HIS A 52 -4.67 -8.68 -4.02
N THR A 53 -5.17 -9.83 -3.54
CA THR A 53 -4.96 -11.11 -4.22
C THR A 53 -6.07 -11.44 -5.23
N ASN A 54 -5.76 -12.32 -6.19
CA ASN A 54 -6.74 -13.01 -7.02
C ASN A 54 -7.33 -14.22 -6.26
N GLY A 55 -8.26 -14.94 -6.89
CA GLY A 55 -8.88 -16.14 -6.30
C GLY A 55 -7.92 -17.31 -6.00
N MET A 56 -6.61 -17.14 -6.22
CA MET A 56 -5.55 -18.11 -5.92
C MET A 56 -4.53 -17.57 -4.90
N MET A 57 -4.84 -16.51 -4.15
CA MET A 57 -3.96 -15.90 -3.13
C MET A 57 -2.65 -15.31 -3.68
N ASN A 58 -2.59 -15.03 -4.98
CA ASN A 58 -1.46 -14.32 -5.61
C ASN A 58 -1.83 -12.85 -5.84
N ALA A 59 -0.86 -11.93 -5.77
CA ALA A 59 -1.09 -10.52 -6.09
C ALA A 59 -1.79 -10.38 -7.46
N HIS A 60 -2.95 -9.73 -7.48
CA HIS A 60 -3.74 -9.57 -8.68
C HIS A 60 -3.00 -8.67 -9.68
N GLY A 61 -2.97 -9.05 -10.95
CA GLY A 61 -2.25 -8.27 -11.98
C GLY A 61 -2.73 -6.81 -12.07
N GLY A 62 -4.02 -6.57 -11.88
CA GLY A 62 -4.59 -5.23 -11.77
C GLY A 62 -4.02 -4.40 -10.61
N MET A 63 -3.76 -5.02 -9.45
CA MET A 63 -3.11 -4.34 -8.32
C MET A 63 -1.67 -3.95 -8.68
N MET A 64 -0.92 -4.83 -9.34
CA MET A 64 0.44 -4.53 -9.80
C MET A 64 0.46 -3.37 -10.80
N MET A 65 -0.47 -3.34 -11.75
CA MET A 65 -0.57 -2.25 -12.73
C MET A 65 -1.00 -0.93 -12.09
N THR A 66 -1.96 -0.96 -11.17
CA THR A 66 -2.34 0.20 -10.37
C THR A 66 -1.16 0.74 -9.58
N PHE A 67 -0.39 -0.15 -8.94
CA PHE A 67 0.79 0.23 -8.20
C PHE A 67 1.86 0.87 -9.11
N ALA A 68 2.08 0.30 -10.29
CA ALA A 68 3.02 0.83 -11.28
C ALA A 68 2.64 2.21 -11.84
N ASP A 69 1.36 2.54 -11.94
CA ASP A 69 0.87 3.87 -12.36
C ASP A 69 1.27 4.98 -11.37
N MET A 70 1.45 4.63 -10.09
CA MET A 70 1.78 5.58 -9.02
C MET A 70 3.28 5.61 -8.66
N ALA A 71 4.07 4.68 -9.20
CA ALA A 71 5.46 4.41 -8.79
C ALA A 71 6.49 5.31 -9.50
#